data_AF-A0A0M3K9J5-F1
#
_entry.id   AF-A0A0M3K9J5-F1
#
_cell.length_a   1.000
_cell.length_b   1.000
_cell.length_c   1.000
_cell.angle_alpha   90.00
_cell.angle_beta   90.00
_cell.angle_gamma   90.00
#
_symmetry.space_group_name_H-M   'P 1'
#
loop_
_entity.id
_entity.type
_entity.pdbx_description
1 polymer ?
#
loop_
_entity_poly.entity_id
_entity_poly.type
_entity_poly.pdbx_seq_one_letter_code
_entity_poly.pdbx_strand_id
1 'polypeptide(L)'
;MKSCSGAECSDVACSSDVMPSTPPISLTPPTSSVLYSPKTNGTMCFTMLPERFLVRLCSSPGLDIMDRLNLMLTCRRLKDAVSKSWNSITKLRIANNESDDDRIDDRFVISSIDRSACSLTTITLCLNSSINSQFCKGTQLFQHLRACPNLRELTLLLTQLPLRYLNAGLTHISKLSLRKLALVNSVADASTMRIVANTQCETLRSLGLINCFHLGDDAFEPIVTCMHLLTLNIRSSRRITAASIQRVIDAYESYPQPRQLKLYNYRSNVYRQSLQYDPDRVLFCDEKKCFRKRLHSGKFLNENAIRPDWEYDSDEDDFG
;
A
#
# COMPACT_ATOMS: atom_id res chain seq x y z
N MET A 1 -40.12 52.20 5.38
CA MET A 1 -39.46 53.38 5.98
C MET A 1 -37.96 53.23 5.79
N LYS A 2 -37.34 54.20 5.07
CA LYS A 2 -35.90 54.36 4.73
C LYS A 2 -35.30 53.20 3.90
N SER A 3 -35.11 53.23 2.58
CA SER A 3 -34.73 54.25 1.58
C SER A 3 -33.39 54.95 1.84
N CYS A 4 -32.37 54.55 1.08
CA CYS A 4 -31.46 55.39 0.27
C CYS A 4 -30.66 54.43 -0.64
N SER A 5 -30.96 54.30 -1.94
CA SER A 5 -30.60 55.17 -3.08
C SER A 5 -29.08 55.22 -3.30
N GLY A 6 -28.52 54.63 -4.35
CA GLY A 6 -28.58 54.98 -5.79
C GLY A 6 -27.11 54.93 -6.27
N ALA A 7 -26.70 54.67 -7.50
CA ALA A 7 -27.25 54.74 -8.85
C ALA A 7 -26.46 53.70 -9.71
N GLU A 8 -27.07 52.95 -10.63
CA GLU A 8 -27.22 53.25 -12.08
C GLU A 8 -25.89 53.71 -12.74
N CYS A 9 -25.43 53.18 -13.88
CA CYS A 9 -26.15 52.61 -15.01
C CYS A 9 -25.19 51.93 -16.03
N SER A 10 -25.72 50.98 -16.81
CA SER A 10 -25.53 50.73 -18.27
C SER A 10 -24.11 50.53 -18.85
N ASP A 11 -23.83 49.74 -19.88
CA ASP A 11 -24.55 48.77 -20.71
C ASP A 11 -23.49 48.16 -21.66
N VAL A 12 -23.74 46.91 -22.09
CA VAL A 12 -23.43 46.35 -23.43
C VAL A 12 -21.97 46.21 -23.89
N ALA A 13 -21.49 44.95 -23.99
CA ALA A 13 -21.21 44.26 -25.26
C ALA A 13 -20.20 43.10 -25.10
N CYS A 14 -20.55 41.96 -25.70
CA CYS A 14 -19.74 40.75 -25.85
C CYS A 14 -18.40 40.99 -26.55
N SER A 15 -17.31 40.35 -26.09
CA SER A 15 -16.31 39.76 -26.99
C SER A 15 -15.38 38.76 -26.28
N SER A 16 -15.40 37.52 -26.78
CA SER A 16 -14.25 36.61 -27.01
C SER A 16 -13.16 36.41 -25.95
N ASP A 17 -13.05 35.14 -25.50
CA ASP A 17 -11.83 34.35 -25.32
C ASP A 17 -10.49 35.10 -25.24
N VAL A 18 -9.91 35.22 -24.04
CA VAL A 18 -8.44 35.20 -23.85
C VAL A 18 -8.11 34.58 -22.48
N MET A 19 -7.59 33.36 -22.49
CA MET A 19 -6.88 32.75 -21.35
C MET A 19 -5.60 33.55 -21.05
N PRO A 20 -5.25 33.82 -19.78
CA PRO A 20 -3.98 34.46 -19.45
C PRO A 20 -2.82 33.50 -19.78
N SER A 21 -2.07 33.85 -20.82
CA SER A 21 -0.85 33.17 -21.21
C SER A 21 0.26 33.45 -20.19
N THR A 22 0.61 32.45 -19.40
CA THR A 22 1.90 32.40 -18.70
C THR A 22 3.04 32.43 -19.73
N PRO A 23 4.03 33.32 -19.60
CA PRO A 23 5.15 33.35 -20.54
C PRO A 23 5.99 32.07 -20.42
N PRO A 24 6.51 31.52 -21.52
CA PRO A 24 7.38 30.36 -21.48
C PRO A 24 8.67 30.70 -20.74
N ILE A 25 9.04 29.85 -19.79
CA ILE A 25 10.32 29.91 -19.06
C ILE A 25 11.44 29.76 -20.10
N SER A 26 12.13 30.86 -20.37
CA SER A 26 13.36 30.90 -21.16
C SER A 26 14.46 30.15 -20.43
N LEU A 27 14.76 28.93 -20.90
CA LEU A 27 15.95 28.17 -20.51
C LEU A 27 17.15 28.72 -21.27
N THR A 28 17.66 29.88 -20.86
CA THR A 28 19.02 30.28 -21.24
C THR A 28 20.00 29.74 -20.19
N PRO A 29 21.01 28.93 -20.58
CA PRO A 29 22.04 28.49 -19.66
C PRO A 29 22.99 29.66 -19.34
N PRO A 30 23.55 29.73 -18.12
CA PRO A 30 24.58 30.71 -17.81
C PRO A 30 25.83 30.39 -18.64
N THR A 31 26.28 31.37 -19.40
CA THR A 31 27.55 31.39 -20.10
C THR A 31 28.69 31.47 -19.10
N SER A 32 29.35 30.33 -18.83
CA SER A 32 30.77 30.33 -18.49
C SER A 32 31.40 29.02 -18.96
N SER A 33 32.25 29.17 -19.96
CA SER A 33 33.03 28.18 -20.68
C SER A 33 33.88 27.27 -19.79
N VAL A 34 33.66 25.96 -19.90
CA VAL A 34 34.76 24.98 -19.91
C VAL A 34 34.56 24.15 -21.17
N LEU A 35 35.45 24.38 -22.14
CA LEU A 35 35.51 23.71 -23.44
C LEU A 35 35.70 22.19 -23.24
N TYR A 36 34.64 21.41 -23.45
CA TYR A 36 34.79 20.00 -23.83
C TYR A 36 34.71 19.91 -25.35
N SER A 37 35.87 19.81 -26.01
CA SER A 37 35.94 19.42 -27.42
C SER A 37 35.50 17.96 -27.56
N PRO A 38 34.46 17.65 -28.34
CA PRO A 38 34.11 16.26 -28.63
C PRO A 38 35.05 15.78 -29.74
N LYS A 39 36.11 15.08 -29.36
CA LYS A 39 36.87 14.28 -30.31
C LYS A 39 36.60 12.80 -30.03
N THR A 40 36.14 12.13 -31.07
CA THR A 40 36.06 10.68 -31.31
C THR A 40 34.84 9.93 -30.75
N ASN A 41 34.11 9.32 -31.70
CA ASN A 41 33.19 8.18 -31.61
C ASN A 41 32.28 8.12 -30.38
N GLY A 42 31.02 8.55 -30.62
CA GLY A 42 29.96 8.72 -29.63
C GLY A 42 29.54 7.42 -28.94
N THR A 43 30.30 7.00 -27.94
CA THR A 43 29.81 6.17 -26.85
C THR A 43 29.92 7.01 -25.58
N MET A 44 28.82 7.65 -25.18
CA MET A 44 28.71 8.31 -23.88
C MET A 44 29.02 7.27 -22.80
N CYS A 45 30.17 7.39 -22.14
CA CYS A 45 30.55 6.44 -21.11
C CYS A 45 29.71 6.72 -19.86
N PHE A 46 28.80 5.81 -19.50
CA PHE A 46 27.98 5.89 -18.28
C PHE A 46 28.81 6.12 -17.01
N THR A 47 30.10 5.74 -17.05
CA THR A 47 31.08 5.94 -15.97
C THR A 47 31.47 7.40 -15.75
N MET A 48 31.08 8.35 -16.62
CA MET A 48 31.38 9.79 -16.52
C MET A 48 30.22 10.60 -15.89
N LEU A 49 29.08 9.98 -15.59
CA LEU A 49 27.93 10.71 -15.02
C LEU A 49 28.27 11.31 -13.65
N PRO A 50 27.83 12.54 -13.32
CA PRO A 50 28.06 13.15 -12.01
C PRO A 50 27.42 12.34 -10.87
N GLU A 51 28.06 12.26 -9.72
CA GLU A 51 27.54 11.49 -8.57
C GLU A 51 26.14 11.96 -8.12
N ARG A 52 25.92 13.28 -8.07
CA ARG A 52 24.61 13.87 -7.78
C ARG A 52 23.50 13.37 -8.70
N PHE A 53 23.82 13.10 -9.97
CA PHE A 53 22.88 12.58 -10.94
C PHE A 53 22.59 11.10 -10.66
N LEU A 54 23.63 10.30 -10.38
CA LEU A 54 23.47 8.89 -10.00
C LEU A 54 22.65 8.73 -8.72
N VAL A 55 22.89 9.54 -7.69
CA VAL A 55 22.10 9.51 -6.45
C VAL A 55 20.64 9.89 -6.74
N ARG A 56 20.39 10.91 -7.58
CA ARG A 56 19.03 11.30 -7.97
C ARG A 56 18.31 10.21 -8.76
N LEU A 57 19.01 9.58 -9.71
CA LEU A 57 18.51 8.45 -10.48
C LEU A 57 18.17 7.29 -9.54
N CYS A 58 19.12 6.90 -8.69
CA CYS A 58 18.91 5.84 -7.70
C CYS A 58 17.77 6.23 -6.76
N SER A 59 17.60 7.49 -6.37
CA SER A 59 16.51 7.91 -5.48
C SER A 59 15.12 7.97 -6.14
N SER A 60 15.00 7.60 -7.42
CA SER A 60 13.73 7.61 -8.15
C SER A 60 12.70 6.68 -7.49
N PRO A 61 11.46 7.15 -7.26
CA PRO A 61 10.39 6.31 -6.70
C PRO A 61 9.96 5.19 -7.65
N GLY A 62 10.34 5.25 -8.93
CA GLY A 62 10.06 4.21 -9.92
C GLY A 62 11.02 3.01 -9.85
N LEU A 63 12.15 3.12 -9.14
CA LEU A 63 13.07 2.00 -8.93
C LEU A 63 12.69 1.24 -7.68
N ASP A 64 12.32 -0.02 -7.85
CA ASP A 64 12.06 -0.91 -6.73
C ASP A 64 13.39 -1.34 -6.06
N ILE A 65 13.30 -2.20 -5.05
CA ILE A 65 14.48 -2.63 -4.31
C ILE A 65 15.34 -3.61 -5.10
N MET A 66 14.75 -4.46 -5.94
CA MET A 66 15.51 -5.36 -6.79
C MET A 66 16.28 -4.59 -7.86
N ASP A 67 15.67 -3.59 -8.47
CA ASP A 67 16.33 -2.66 -9.41
C ASP A 67 17.55 -2.02 -8.75
N ARG A 68 17.39 -1.53 -7.52
CA ARG A 68 18.48 -0.90 -6.77
C ARG A 68 19.62 -1.86 -6.47
N LEU A 69 19.33 -3.10 -6.12
CA LEU A 69 20.36 -4.11 -5.90
C LEU A 69 21.09 -4.45 -7.19
N ASN A 70 20.37 -4.60 -8.29
CA ASN A 70 20.96 -4.82 -9.61
C ASN A 70 21.90 -3.66 -9.99
N LEU A 71 21.51 -2.41 -9.69
CA LEU A 71 22.39 -1.25 -9.83
C LEU A 71 23.65 -1.34 -8.93
N MET A 72 23.51 -1.82 -7.68
CA MET A 72 24.66 -2.03 -6.79
C MET A 72 25.65 -3.07 -7.32
N LEU A 73 25.18 -4.09 -8.04
CA LEU A 73 26.02 -5.12 -8.66
C LEU A 73 26.73 -4.64 -9.91
N THR A 74 26.25 -3.56 -10.54
CA THR A 74 26.77 -3.08 -11.83
C THR A 74 28.16 -2.45 -11.71
N CYS A 75 28.36 -1.51 -10.78
CA CYS A 75 29.68 -0.91 -10.53
C CYS A 75 29.76 -0.21 -9.16
N ARG A 76 31.00 0.06 -8.70
CA ARG A 76 31.25 0.72 -7.39
C ARG A 76 30.53 2.07 -7.26
N ARG A 77 30.49 2.89 -8.33
CA ARG A 77 29.84 4.22 -8.28
C ARG A 77 28.33 4.11 -8.07
N LEU A 78 27.67 3.15 -8.74
CA LEU A 78 26.24 2.89 -8.54
C LEU A 78 25.99 2.28 -7.17
N LYS A 79 26.86 1.39 -6.70
CA LYS A 79 26.80 0.86 -5.32
C LYS A 79 26.82 1.98 -4.28
N ASP A 80 27.72 2.95 -4.42
CA ASP A 80 27.83 4.09 -3.51
C ASP A 80 26.60 5.01 -3.62
N ALA A 81 26.12 5.26 -4.85
CA ALA A 81 24.93 6.08 -5.10
C ALA A 81 23.65 5.45 -4.51
N VAL A 82 23.44 4.14 -4.71
CA VAL A 82 22.31 3.40 -4.12
C VAL A 82 22.40 3.42 -2.61
N SER A 83 23.59 3.23 -2.04
CA SER A 83 23.82 3.28 -0.59
C SER A 83 23.43 4.62 0.04
N LYS A 84 23.52 5.72 -0.72
CA LYS A 84 23.08 7.06 -0.30
C LYS A 84 21.59 7.33 -0.53
N SER A 85 20.90 6.45 -1.27
CA SER A 85 19.50 6.63 -1.67
C SER A 85 18.48 5.83 -0.84
N TRP A 86 18.90 5.01 0.13
CA TRP A 86 17.96 4.20 0.93
C TRP A 86 16.91 5.03 1.68
N ASN A 87 17.28 6.24 2.13
CA ASN A 87 16.37 7.18 2.78
C ASN A 87 15.31 7.79 1.83
N SER A 88 15.36 7.50 0.53
CA SER A 88 14.30 7.93 -0.41
C SER A 88 13.25 6.84 -0.62
N ILE A 89 13.46 5.63 -0.09
CA ILE A 89 12.54 4.51 -0.28
C ILE A 89 11.36 4.66 0.69
N THR A 90 10.17 4.90 0.13
CA THR A 90 8.94 5.02 0.91
C THR A 90 8.10 3.74 0.89
N LYS A 91 8.30 2.89 -0.14
CA LYS A 91 7.57 1.64 -0.33
C LYS A 91 8.54 0.47 -0.46
N LEU A 92 8.35 -0.53 0.38
CA LEU A 92 9.07 -1.79 0.37
C LEU A 92 8.09 -2.90 -0.01
N ARG A 93 8.32 -3.56 -1.14
CA ARG A 93 7.59 -4.78 -1.52
C ARG A 93 8.61 -5.88 -1.74
N ILE A 94 8.49 -6.95 -0.96
CA ILE A 94 9.26 -8.17 -1.13
C ILE A 94 8.26 -9.30 -1.29
N ALA A 95 8.28 -9.93 -2.46
CA ALA A 95 7.49 -11.12 -2.73
C ALA A 95 8.44 -12.25 -3.12
N ASN A 96 8.40 -13.33 -2.35
CA ASN A 96 9.06 -14.58 -2.67
C ASN A 96 7.97 -15.57 -3.08
N ASN A 97 7.79 -15.75 -4.39
CA ASN A 97 6.85 -16.72 -4.93
C ASN A 97 7.36 -18.14 -4.60
N GLU A 98 6.44 -19.05 -4.29
CA GLU A 98 6.74 -20.36 -3.72
C GLU A 98 7.55 -21.31 -4.65
N SER A 99 7.91 -20.87 -5.87
CA SER A 99 8.45 -21.73 -6.93
C SER A 99 9.97 -21.77 -7.07
N ASP A 100 10.73 -20.81 -6.55
CA ASP A 100 12.17 -20.73 -6.85
C ASP A 100 13.07 -20.91 -5.63
N ASP A 101 14.08 -21.77 -5.78
CA ASP A 101 15.17 -22.02 -4.81
C ASP A 101 16.04 -20.78 -4.52
N ASP A 102 15.77 -19.65 -5.17
CA ASP A 102 16.35 -18.34 -4.90
C ASP A 102 15.74 -17.73 -3.63
N ARG A 103 16.11 -18.33 -2.50
CA ARG A 103 15.70 -17.87 -1.18
C ARG A 103 16.20 -16.46 -0.95
N ILE A 104 15.26 -15.51 -0.88
CA ILE A 104 15.51 -14.19 -0.31
C ILE A 104 16.02 -14.38 1.12
N ASP A 105 17.26 -13.97 1.38
CA ASP A 105 17.94 -14.09 2.67
C ASP A 105 17.21 -13.27 3.75
N ASP A 106 17.16 -13.78 4.98
CA ASP A 106 16.46 -13.11 6.06
C ASP A 106 17.13 -11.77 6.41
N ARG A 107 18.46 -11.79 6.44
CA ARG A 107 19.31 -10.60 6.65
C ARG A 107 19.07 -9.54 5.59
N PHE A 108 18.76 -9.96 4.36
CA PHE A 108 18.50 -9.03 3.27
C PHE A 108 17.24 -8.20 3.57
N VAL A 109 16.13 -8.85 3.92
CA VAL A 109 14.87 -8.17 4.23
C VAL A 109 15.05 -7.24 5.44
N ILE A 110 15.70 -7.70 6.52
CA ILE A 110 15.96 -6.88 7.71
C ILE A 110 16.82 -5.67 7.35
N SER A 111 17.91 -5.88 6.61
CA SER A 111 18.80 -4.80 6.16
C SER A 111 18.07 -3.78 5.30
N SER A 112 17.15 -4.19 4.43
CA SER A 112 16.33 -3.26 3.63
C SER A 112 15.38 -2.43 4.49
N ILE A 113 14.75 -3.03 5.50
CA ILE A 113 13.89 -2.33 6.47
C ILE A 113 14.72 -1.31 7.25
N ASP A 114 15.82 -1.74 7.86
CA ASP A 114 16.64 -0.90 8.74
C ASP A 114 17.28 0.28 7.99
N ARG A 115 17.79 0.05 6.78
CA ARG A 115 18.39 1.12 5.95
C ARG A 115 17.38 2.17 5.49
N SER A 116 16.10 1.80 5.44
CA SER A 116 15.02 2.68 4.95
C SER A 116 14.05 3.09 6.06
N ALA A 117 14.33 2.75 7.32
CA ALA A 117 13.36 2.81 8.41
C ALA A 117 12.76 4.21 8.61
N CYS A 118 13.57 5.26 8.43
CA CYS A 118 13.15 6.64 8.57
C CYS A 118 12.23 7.13 7.45
N SER A 119 12.23 6.49 6.28
CA SER A 119 11.46 6.92 5.10
C SER A 119 10.30 6.01 4.72
N LEU A 120 10.31 4.75 5.18
CA LEU A 120 9.28 3.77 4.85
C LEU A 120 7.91 4.18 5.40
N THR A 121 6.94 4.25 4.49
CA THR A 121 5.52 4.47 4.79
C THR A 121 4.68 3.23 4.50
N THR A 122 5.13 2.37 3.58
CA THR A 122 4.42 1.16 3.16
C THR A 122 5.37 -0.02 3.11
N ILE A 123 4.99 -1.13 3.73
CA ILE A 123 5.70 -2.40 3.69
C ILE A 123 4.73 -3.52 3.29
N THR A 124 5.09 -4.28 2.27
CA THR A 124 4.41 -5.49 1.83
C THR A 124 5.40 -6.64 1.82
N LEU A 125 5.23 -7.59 2.74
CA LEU A 125 6.04 -8.78 2.86
C LEU A 125 5.20 -10.01 2.52
N CYS A 126 5.56 -10.62 1.41
CA CYS A 126 4.94 -11.80 0.85
C CYS A 126 5.97 -12.93 0.91
N LEU A 127 6.16 -13.54 2.08
CA LEU A 127 7.24 -14.49 2.34
C LEU A 127 6.70 -15.92 2.38
N ASN A 128 7.47 -16.88 1.88
CA ASN A 128 7.10 -18.30 1.93
C ASN A 128 7.19 -18.86 3.38
N SER A 129 6.65 -20.07 3.59
CA SER A 129 6.55 -20.71 4.91
C SER A 129 7.91 -20.94 5.59
N SER A 130 8.93 -21.29 4.81
CA SER A 130 10.30 -21.50 5.28
C SER A 130 10.88 -20.22 5.89
N ILE A 131 10.80 -19.11 5.15
CA ILE A 131 11.25 -17.79 5.62
C ILE A 131 10.39 -17.37 6.81
N ASN A 132 9.05 -17.42 6.73
CA ASN A 132 8.16 -17.07 7.85
C ASN A 132 8.54 -17.79 9.16
N SER A 133 8.91 -19.07 9.09
CA SER A 133 9.29 -19.86 10.26
C SER A 133 10.63 -19.44 10.88
N GLN A 134 11.57 -18.89 10.12
CA GLN A 134 12.86 -18.41 10.61
C GLN A 134 12.78 -16.94 11.02
N PHE A 135 12.14 -16.14 10.17
CA PHE A 135 12.06 -14.69 10.22
C PHE A 135 11.16 -14.18 11.37
N CYS A 136 10.14 -14.96 11.72
CA CYS A 136 9.24 -14.64 12.83
C CYS A 136 9.50 -15.44 14.10
N LYS A 137 10.50 -16.33 14.13
CA LYS A 137 10.97 -16.93 15.39
C LYS A 137 11.50 -15.82 16.28
N GLY A 138 10.84 -15.58 17.40
CA GLY A 138 11.29 -14.61 18.40
C GLY A 138 10.97 -13.15 18.11
N THR A 139 9.93 -12.85 17.33
CA THR A 139 9.40 -11.48 17.09
C THR A 139 10.36 -10.49 16.41
N GLN A 140 11.53 -10.93 15.93
CA GLN A 140 12.57 -10.06 15.38
C GLN A 140 12.06 -9.14 14.27
N LEU A 141 11.34 -9.68 13.27
CA LEU A 141 10.69 -8.87 12.24
C LEU A 141 9.92 -7.68 12.80
N PHE A 142 9.09 -7.92 13.81
CA PHE A 142 8.24 -6.90 14.40
C PHE A 142 9.02 -5.84 15.17
N GLN A 143 10.21 -6.18 15.69
CA GLN A 143 11.12 -5.22 16.30
C GLN A 143 11.70 -4.26 15.25
N HIS A 144 12.08 -4.77 14.08
CA HIS A 144 12.54 -3.95 12.95
C HIS A 144 11.40 -3.10 12.36
N LEU A 145 10.20 -3.67 12.20
CA LEU A 145 9.02 -2.91 11.76
C LEU A 145 8.68 -1.77 12.73
N ARG A 146 8.82 -1.99 14.04
CA ARG A 146 8.63 -0.96 15.06
C ARG A 146 9.63 0.20 14.92
N ALA A 147 10.82 -0.06 14.38
CA ALA A 147 11.83 0.96 14.14
C ALA A 147 11.48 1.88 12.95
N CYS A 148 10.39 1.63 12.22
CA CYS A 148 9.91 2.47 11.13
C CYS A 148 8.82 3.47 11.63
N PRO A 149 9.18 4.67 12.12
CA PRO A 149 8.24 5.60 12.75
C PRO A 149 7.17 6.14 11.80
N ASN A 150 7.46 6.14 10.50
CA ASN A 150 6.58 6.67 9.45
C ASN A 150 5.70 5.59 8.82
N LEU A 151 5.78 4.34 9.27
CA LEU A 151 5.02 3.24 8.69
C LEU A 151 3.51 3.46 8.90
N ARG A 152 2.77 3.50 7.79
CA ARG A 152 1.32 3.68 7.76
C ARG A 152 0.60 2.46 7.18
N GLU A 153 1.27 1.70 6.34
CA GLU A 153 0.66 0.58 5.62
C GLU A 153 1.53 -0.66 5.77
N LEU A 154 0.93 -1.72 6.29
CA LEU A 154 1.62 -2.99 6.53
C LEU A 154 0.78 -4.14 5.97
N THR A 155 1.36 -4.89 5.03
CA THR A 155 0.79 -6.13 4.51
C THR A 155 1.75 -7.27 4.81
N LEU A 156 1.26 -8.28 5.52
CA LEU A 156 2.03 -9.46 5.91
C LEU A 156 1.30 -10.71 5.45
N LEU A 157 1.92 -11.47 4.54
CA LEU A 157 1.53 -12.84 4.28
C LEU A 157 2.34 -13.77 5.17
N LEU A 158 1.66 -14.34 6.16
CA LEU A 158 2.27 -15.12 7.24
C LEU A 158 1.72 -16.53 7.20
N THR A 159 2.18 -17.32 6.23
CA THR A 159 1.86 -18.75 6.18
C THR A 159 2.51 -19.47 7.34
N GLN A 160 1.74 -20.31 8.04
CA GLN A 160 2.23 -21.22 9.08
C GLN A 160 2.90 -20.56 10.30
N LEU A 161 2.71 -19.25 10.53
CA LEU A 161 3.21 -18.60 11.74
C LEU A 161 2.38 -19.03 12.96
N PRO A 162 2.98 -19.57 14.04
CA PRO A 162 2.24 -19.83 15.28
C PRO A 162 1.59 -18.57 15.85
N LEU A 163 0.34 -18.70 16.31
CA LEU A 163 -0.49 -17.60 16.83
C LEU A 163 0.20 -16.78 17.93
N ARG A 164 0.95 -17.45 18.83
CA ARG A 164 1.71 -16.78 19.89
C ARG A 164 2.72 -15.76 19.36
N TYR A 165 3.37 -16.04 18.23
CA TYR A 165 4.35 -15.13 17.64
C TYR A 165 3.68 -13.98 16.89
N LEU A 166 2.56 -14.26 16.22
CA LEU A 166 1.73 -13.21 15.62
C LEU A 166 1.26 -12.21 16.68
N ASN A 167 0.67 -12.70 17.78
CA ASN A 167 0.15 -11.85 18.85
C ASN A 167 1.27 -11.03 19.53
N ALA A 168 2.38 -11.68 19.88
CA ALA A 168 3.54 -10.98 20.45
C ALA A 168 4.10 -9.93 19.47
N GLY A 169 4.20 -10.29 18.18
CA GLY A 169 4.65 -9.40 17.12
C GLY A 169 3.76 -8.18 16.92
N LEU A 170 2.45 -8.36 16.83
CA LEU A 170 1.49 -7.25 16.73
C LEU A 170 1.56 -6.33 17.95
N THR A 171 1.83 -6.88 19.13
CA THR A 171 2.05 -6.07 20.34
C THR A 171 3.32 -5.21 20.23
N HIS A 172 4.38 -5.68 19.56
CA HIS A 172 5.58 -4.88 19.33
C HIS A 172 5.33 -3.67 18.44
N ILE A 173 4.50 -3.81 17.41
CA ILE A 173 4.16 -2.72 16.49
C ILE A 173 3.01 -1.84 16.97
N SER A 174 2.51 -2.06 18.20
CA SER A 174 1.41 -1.30 18.81
C SER A 174 1.63 0.22 18.86
N LYS A 175 2.88 0.67 18.90
CA LYS A 175 3.23 2.11 18.92
C LYS A 175 3.20 2.76 17.54
N LEU A 176 3.05 1.97 16.48
CA LEU A 176 2.86 2.51 15.13
C LEU A 176 1.44 3.03 14.98
N SER A 177 1.26 3.97 14.07
CA SER A 177 -0.04 4.55 13.73
C SER A 177 -0.44 4.10 12.33
N LEU A 178 -0.74 2.80 12.20
CA LEU A 178 -1.08 2.18 10.93
C LEU A 178 -2.46 2.67 10.47
N ARG A 179 -2.54 3.02 9.20
CA ARG A 179 -3.78 3.31 8.46
C ARG A 179 -4.29 2.08 7.73
N LYS A 180 -3.39 1.19 7.30
CA LYS A 180 -3.72 -0.06 6.61
C LYS A 180 -2.95 -1.22 7.23
N LEU A 181 -3.68 -2.27 7.61
CA LEU A 181 -3.10 -3.53 8.06
C LEU A 181 -3.76 -4.66 7.28
N ALA A 182 -2.96 -5.47 6.60
CA ALA A 182 -3.42 -6.68 5.95
C ALA A 182 -2.64 -7.89 6.47
N LEU A 183 -3.37 -8.86 7.00
CA LEU A 183 -2.88 -10.17 7.39
C LEU A 183 -3.42 -11.19 6.39
N VAL A 184 -2.51 -11.89 5.71
CA VAL A 184 -2.85 -12.85 4.64
C VAL A 184 -2.35 -14.24 5.01
N ASN A 185 -3.17 -15.27 4.79
CA ASN A 185 -2.87 -16.66 5.14
C ASN A 185 -2.48 -16.87 6.61
N SER A 186 -2.97 -15.98 7.49
CA SER A 186 -2.57 -15.91 8.89
C SER A 186 -3.47 -16.75 9.80
N VAL A 187 -2.93 -17.20 10.92
CA VAL A 187 -3.68 -17.90 11.99
C VAL A 187 -4.48 -16.95 12.90
N ALA A 188 -4.70 -15.71 12.47
CA ALA A 188 -5.40 -14.68 13.24
C ALA A 188 -6.75 -15.15 13.79
N ASP A 189 -7.04 -14.76 15.02
CA ASP A 189 -8.26 -15.09 15.76
C ASP A 189 -8.81 -13.88 16.53
N ALA A 190 -9.76 -14.11 17.45
CA ALA A 190 -10.31 -13.05 18.29
C ALA A 190 -9.27 -12.37 19.18
N SER A 191 -8.26 -13.10 19.67
CA SER A 191 -7.17 -12.52 20.46
C SER A 191 -6.30 -11.58 19.63
N THR A 192 -5.98 -11.97 18.39
CA THR A 192 -5.29 -11.12 17.41
C THR A 192 -6.10 -9.84 17.16
N MET A 193 -7.41 -9.97 16.96
CA MET A 193 -8.26 -8.80 16.69
C MET A 193 -8.41 -7.86 17.87
N ARG A 194 -8.41 -8.36 19.11
CA ARG A 194 -8.34 -7.51 20.31
C ARG A 194 -7.05 -6.71 20.37
N ILE A 195 -5.91 -7.29 20.01
CA ILE A 195 -4.64 -6.56 19.95
C ILE A 195 -4.73 -5.44 18.90
N VAL A 196 -5.23 -5.75 17.70
CA VAL A 196 -5.39 -4.76 16.62
C VAL A 196 -6.32 -3.63 17.06
N ALA A 197 -7.49 -3.95 17.63
CA ALA A 197 -8.42 -2.95 18.12
C ALA A 197 -7.81 -2.10 19.24
N ASN A 198 -7.15 -2.70 20.22
CA ASN A 198 -6.58 -1.96 21.35
C ASN A 198 -5.39 -1.07 20.98
N THR A 199 -4.74 -1.31 19.83
CA THR A 199 -3.47 -0.65 19.49
C THR A 199 -3.56 0.22 18.24
N GLN A 200 -4.53 -0.02 17.36
CA GLN A 200 -4.62 0.65 16.06
C GLN A 200 -6.00 1.26 15.78
N CYS A 201 -6.99 1.13 16.66
CA CYS A 201 -8.39 1.49 16.34
C CYS A 201 -8.58 2.94 15.88
N GLU A 202 -7.84 3.88 16.46
CA GLU A 202 -7.98 5.31 16.17
C GLU A 202 -7.45 5.67 14.77
N THR A 203 -6.43 4.94 14.30
CA THR A 203 -5.69 5.28 13.07
C THR A 203 -6.05 4.38 11.90
N LEU A 204 -6.47 3.14 12.17
CA LEU A 204 -6.75 2.15 11.14
C LEU A 204 -7.99 2.57 10.32
N ARG A 205 -7.84 2.49 9.00
CA ARG A 205 -8.89 2.80 8.00
C ARG A 205 -9.13 1.62 7.06
N SER A 206 -8.15 0.75 6.90
CA SER A 206 -8.26 -0.43 6.06
C SER A 206 -7.71 -1.65 6.80
N LEU A 207 -8.54 -2.68 6.90
CA LEU A 207 -8.21 -3.93 7.57
C LEU A 207 -8.48 -5.09 6.61
N GLY A 208 -7.42 -5.84 6.37
CA GLY A 208 -7.41 -7.01 5.52
C GLY A 208 -7.16 -8.28 6.32
N LEU A 209 -8.07 -9.23 6.23
CA LEU A 209 -8.04 -10.54 6.88
C LEU A 209 -8.32 -11.60 5.81
N ILE A 210 -7.37 -11.74 4.89
CA ILE A 210 -7.51 -12.65 3.73
C ILE A 210 -7.05 -14.04 4.14
N ASN A 211 -7.90 -15.03 3.87
CA ASN A 211 -7.59 -16.44 4.07
C ASN A 211 -7.22 -16.75 5.53
N CYS A 212 -7.84 -16.03 6.47
CA CYS A 212 -7.65 -16.24 7.90
C CYS A 212 -8.65 -17.30 8.38
N PHE A 213 -8.33 -18.58 8.15
CA PHE A 213 -9.26 -19.69 8.40
C PHE A 213 -9.66 -19.89 9.86
N HIS A 214 -8.87 -19.40 10.81
CA HIS A 214 -9.16 -19.49 12.24
C HIS A 214 -10.07 -18.36 12.74
N LEU A 215 -10.33 -17.36 11.90
CA LEU A 215 -11.14 -16.21 12.24
C LEU A 215 -12.63 -16.58 12.28
N GLY A 216 -13.20 -16.61 13.48
CA GLY A 216 -14.63 -16.80 13.73
C GLY A 216 -15.36 -15.51 14.10
N ASP A 217 -16.66 -15.62 14.37
CA ASP A 217 -17.54 -14.49 14.68
C ASP A 217 -17.10 -13.66 15.90
N ASP A 218 -16.47 -14.28 16.90
CA ASP A 218 -15.96 -13.60 18.10
C ASP A 218 -14.87 -12.57 17.77
N ALA A 219 -14.18 -12.75 16.65
CA ALA A 219 -13.13 -11.84 16.23
C ALA A 219 -13.67 -10.48 15.72
N PHE A 220 -14.98 -10.39 15.46
CA PHE A 220 -15.62 -9.17 14.99
C PHE A 220 -16.10 -8.24 16.10
N GLU A 221 -16.27 -8.74 17.32
CA GLU A 221 -16.58 -7.90 18.48
C GLU A 221 -15.58 -6.74 18.68
N PRO A 222 -14.25 -6.97 18.68
CA PRO A 222 -13.27 -5.87 18.73
C PRO A 222 -13.24 -5.01 17.46
N ILE A 223 -13.57 -5.57 16.28
CA ILE A 223 -13.62 -4.81 15.01
C ILE A 223 -14.77 -3.80 15.05
N VAL A 224 -15.92 -4.19 15.58
CA VAL A 224 -17.08 -3.32 15.75
C VAL A 224 -16.70 -2.10 16.59
N THR A 225 -15.87 -2.25 17.63
CA THR A 225 -15.41 -1.09 18.41
C THR A 225 -14.45 -0.15 17.64
N CYS A 226 -13.90 -0.60 16.51
CA CYS A 226 -12.96 0.14 15.67
C CYS A 226 -13.70 0.94 14.57
N MET A 227 -14.54 1.89 14.97
CA MET A 227 -15.53 2.58 14.12
C MET A 227 -14.99 3.52 13.02
N HIS A 228 -13.67 3.61 12.86
CA HIS A 228 -13.07 4.43 11.81
C HIS A 228 -12.72 3.65 10.54
N LEU A 229 -13.02 2.35 10.51
CA LEU A 229 -12.72 1.49 9.38
C LEU A 229 -13.54 1.89 8.14
N LEU A 230 -12.86 2.10 7.02
CA LEU A 230 -13.47 2.41 5.72
C LEU A 230 -13.44 1.21 4.78
N THR A 231 -12.50 0.29 4.99
CA THR A 231 -12.35 -0.91 4.19
C THR A 231 -12.15 -2.10 5.11
N LEU A 232 -13.02 -3.08 4.96
CA LEU A 232 -12.91 -4.39 5.59
C LEU A 232 -12.88 -5.44 4.49
N ASN A 233 -11.86 -6.27 4.47
CA ASN A 233 -11.85 -7.43 3.58
C ASN A 233 -11.51 -8.68 4.36
N ILE A 234 -12.38 -9.66 4.19
CA ILE A 234 -12.47 -10.91 4.92
C ILE A 234 -12.52 -12.09 3.94
N ARG A 235 -11.95 -11.89 2.75
CA ARG A 235 -11.98 -12.85 1.65
C ARG A 235 -11.47 -14.21 2.11
N SER A 236 -12.14 -15.27 1.64
CA SER A 236 -11.79 -16.67 1.92
C SER A 236 -11.76 -17.05 3.42
N SER A 237 -12.25 -16.20 4.31
CA SER A 237 -12.37 -16.51 5.74
C SER A 237 -13.71 -17.21 6.02
N ARG A 238 -13.68 -18.55 5.99
CA ARG A 238 -14.89 -19.41 5.90
C ARG A 238 -15.65 -19.60 7.23
N ARG A 239 -15.04 -19.33 8.38
CA ARG A 239 -15.68 -19.53 9.70
C ARG A 239 -16.52 -18.34 10.17
N ILE A 240 -16.58 -17.29 9.35
CA ILE A 240 -17.37 -16.09 9.60
C ILE A 240 -18.78 -16.32 9.06
N THR A 241 -19.79 -15.99 9.88
CA THR A 241 -21.20 -16.11 9.52
C THR A 241 -21.79 -14.77 9.07
N ALA A 242 -23.01 -14.80 8.52
CA ALA A 242 -23.72 -13.57 8.19
C ALA A 242 -24.02 -12.70 9.43
N ALA A 243 -24.17 -13.31 10.60
CA ALA A 243 -24.51 -12.59 11.84
C ALA A 243 -23.39 -11.67 12.32
N SER A 244 -22.12 -12.05 12.17
CA SER A 244 -20.99 -11.17 12.51
C SER A 244 -20.84 -10.02 11.51
N ILE A 245 -21.10 -10.26 10.23
CA ILE A 245 -21.08 -9.19 9.21
C ILE A 245 -22.22 -8.21 9.39
N GLN A 246 -23.42 -8.71 9.71
CA GLN A 246 -24.56 -7.86 10.04
C GLN A 246 -24.23 -6.96 11.23
N ARG A 247 -23.61 -7.49 12.30
CA ARG A 247 -23.17 -6.68 13.44
C ARG A 247 -22.19 -5.57 13.06
N VAL A 248 -21.28 -5.80 12.12
CA VAL A 248 -20.38 -4.75 11.61
C VAL A 248 -21.17 -3.67 10.87
N ILE A 249 -22.11 -4.07 10.02
CA ILE A 249 -22.98 -3.16 9.26
C ILE A 249 -23.81 -2.31 10.21
N ASP A 250 -24.56 -2.93 11.13
CA ASP A 250 -25.44 -2.25 12.08
C ASP A 250 -24.65 -1.22 12.90
N ALA A 251 -23.47 -1.61 13.37
CA ALA A 251 -22.63 -0.74 14.16
C ALA A 251 -22.08 0.44 13.34
N TYR A 252 -21.70 0.20 12.08
CA TYR A 252 -21.24 1.24 11.17
C TYR A 252 -22.36 2.20 10.77
N GLU A 253 -23.57 1.69 10.58
CA GLU A 253 -24.77 2.48 10.29
C GLU A 253 -25.24 3.29 11.50
N SER A 254 -25.03 2.80 12.71
CA SER A 254 -25.28 3.60 13.92
C SER A 254 -24.34 4.81 14.04
N TYR A 255 -23.22 4.83 13.28
CA TYR A 255 -22.23 5.89 13.38
C TYR A 255 -22.72 7.18 12.70
N PRO A 256 -22.61 8.36 13.37
CA PRO A 256 -23.23 9.60 12.91
C PRO A 256 -22.55 10.25 11.69
N GLN A 257 -21.33 9.81 11.33
CA GLN A 257 -20.63 10.35 10.16
C GLN A 257 -20.97 9.55 8.91
N PRO A 258 -21.45 10.19 7.82
CA PRO A 258 -21.72 9.52 6.56
C PRO A 258 -20.39 9.18 5.90
N ARG A 259 -19.90 7.97 6.17
CA ARG A 259 -18.77 7.36 5.48
C ARG A 259 -19.26 6.06 4.88
N GLN A 260 -18.64 5.65 3.78
CA GLN A 260 -18.99 4.41 3.10
C GLN A 260 -17.99 3.31 3.52
N LEU A 261 -18.50 2.20 4.05
CA LEU A 261 -17.72 1.00 4.34
C LEU A 261 -17.63 0.16 3.07
N LYS A 262 -16.42 -0.10 2.61
CA LYS A 262 -16.14 -1.05 1.53
C LYS A 262 -15.91 -2.42 2.11
N LEU A 263 -16.77 -3.37 1.78
CA LEU A 263 -16.72 -4.73 2.29
C LEU A 263 -16.40 -5.72 1.16
N TYR A 264 -15.34 -6.49 1.34
CA TYR A 264 -14.96 -7.57 0.42
C TYR A 264 -15.12 -8.90 1.14
N ASN A 265 -16.07 -9.70 0.68
CA ASN A 265 -16.42 -10.99 1.27
C ASN A 265 -16.39 -12.15 0.26
N TYR A 266 -15.60 -12.01 -0.82
CA TYR A 266 -15.48 -13.03 -1.85
C TYR A 266 -15.01 -14.38 -1.28
N ARG A 267 -15.61 -15.48 -1.75
CA ARG A 267 -15.38 -16.86 -1.25
C ARG A 267 -15.53 -17.02 0.28
N SER A 268 -16.28 -16.12 0.93
CA SER A 268 -16.78 -16.35 2.30
C SER A 268 -18.09 -17.14 2.27
N ASN A 269 -18.50 -17.68 3.42
CA ASN A 269 -19.79 -18.35 3.58
C ASN A 269 -20.98 -17.37 3.73
N VAL A 270 -20.75 -16.07 3.56
CA VAL A 270 -21.73 -15.02 3.78
C VAL A 270 -22.40 -14.62 2.48
N TYR A 271 -23.68 -14.96 2.34
CA TYR A 271 -24.51 -14.53 1.22
C TYR A 271 -24.90 -13.06 1.37
N ARG A 272 -24.70 -12.24 0.34
CA ARG A 272 -25.03 -10.81 0.40
C ARG A 272 -26.52 -10.56 0.56
N GLN A 273 -27.35 -11.43 -0.01
CA GLN A 273 -28.80 -11.35 0.04
C GLN A 273 -29.38 -11.60 1.44
N SER A 274 -28.60 -12.21 2.34
CA SER A 274 -29.01 -12.41 3.73
C SER A 274 -28.65 -11.25 4.65
N LEU A 275 -28.08 -10.16 4.12
CA LEU A 275 -27.66 -8.99 4.89
C LEU A 275 -28.59 -7.82 4.61
N GLN A 276 -28.88 -7.05 5.65
CA GLN A 276 -29.61 -5.79 5.57
C GLN A 276 -28.59 -4.66 5.65
N TYR A 277 -28.59 -3.76 4.67
CA TYR A 277 -27.66 -2.63 4.62
C TYR A 277 -28.19 -1.52 3.73
N ASP A 278 -27.77 -0.29 4.00
CA ASP A 278 -27.91 0.87 3.14
C ASP A 278 -26.78 0.88 2.09
N PRO A 279 -27.08 0.75 0.77
CA PRO A 279 -26.07 0.79 -0.29
C PRO A 279 -25.24 2.07 -0.35
N ASP A 280 -25.76 3.19 0.15
CA ASP A 280 -25.02 4.46 0.21
C ASP A 280 -23.97 4.43 1.32
N ARG A 281 -24.14 3.57 2.32
CA ARG A 281 -23.26 3.42 3.49
C ARG A 281 -22.38 2.19 3.44
N VAL A 282 -22.80 1.12 2.78
CA VAL A 282 -22.05 -0.12 2.67
C VAL A 282 -21.95 -0.54 1.21
N LEU A 283 -20.73 -0.52 0.69
CA LEU A 283 -20.41 -0.96 -0.65
C LEU A 283 -19.80 -2.37 -0.61
N PHE A 284 -20.53 -3.35 -1.12
CA PHE A 284 -19.97 -4.68 -1.36
C PHE A 284 -19.13 -4.68 -2.63
N CYS A 285 -17.82 -4.90 -2.48
CA CYS A 285 -16.90 -5.01 -3.61
C CYS A 285 -16.85 -6.48 -4.07
N ASP A 286 -17.13 -6.71 -5.36
CA ASP A 286 -17.00 -8.02 -6.01
C ASP A 286 -15.75 -8.07 -6.88
N GLU A 287 -14.82 -8.95 -6.53
CA GLU A 287 -13.55 -9.11 -7.25
C GLU A 287 -13.74 -9.74 -8.64
N LYS A 288 -14.87 -10.39 -8.93
CA LYS A 288 -15.16 -10.85 -10.31
C LYS A 288 -15.23 -9.71 -11.33
N LYS A 289 -15.37 -8.45 -10.89
CA LYS A 289 -15.34 -7.25 -11.74
C LYS A 289 -14.02 -6.47 -11.66
N CYS A 290 -13.07 -6.89 -10.81
CA CYS A 290 -11.74 -6.29 -10.63
C CYS A 290 -10.66 -6.88 -11.56
N PHE A 291 -11.04 -7.63 -12.59
CA PHE A 291 -10.08 -8.03 -13.62
C PHE A 291 -9.66 -6.81 -14.46
N ARG A 292 -8.44 -6.31 -14.24
CA ARG A 292 -7.72 -5.56 -15.26
C ARG A 292 -7.35 -6.53 -16.39
N LYS A 293 -8.28 -6.82 -17.30
CA LYS A 293 -7.89 -7.39 -18.60
C LYS A 293 -7.10 -6.31 -19.34
N ARG A 294 -5.81 -6.54 -19.54
CA ARG A 294 -5.00 -5.73 -20.46
C ARG A 294 -5.48 -6.11 -21.87
N LEU A 295 -6.08 -5.15 -22.58
CA LEU A 295 -6.39 -5.34 -23.99
C LEU A 295 -5.08 -5.52 -24.75
N HIS A 296 -5.12 -6.21 -25.90
CA HIS A 296 -3.98 -6.31 -26.82
C HIS A 296 -3.42 -4.93 -27.24
N SER A 297 -4.22 -3.86 -27.11
CA SER A 297 -3.84 -2.47 -27.33
C SER A 297 -3.03 -1.82 -26.20
N GLY A 298 -2.75 -2.56 -25.12
CA GLY A 298 -2.05 -2.05 -23.94
C GLY A 298 -2.91 -1.22 -22.98
N LYS A 299 -4.18 -0.95 -23.33
CA LYS A 299 -5.17 -0.26 -22.47
C LYS A 299 -5.89 -1.25 -21.54
N PHE A 300 -6.29 -0.81 -20.36
CA PHE A 300 -7.04 -1.65 -19.41
C PHE A 300 -8.54 -1.57 -19.66
N LEU A 301 -9.24 -2.71 -19.59
CA LEU A 301 -10.67 -2.83 -19.87
C LEU A 301 -11.59 -2.08 -18.87
N ASN A 302 -11.06 -1.69 -17.71
CA ASN A 302 -11.74 -0.88 -16.72
C ASN A 302 -10.72 0.04 -16.01
N GLU A 303 -10.68 1.31 -16.40
CA GLU A 303 -9.77 2.30 -15.80
C GLU A 303 -10.12 2.61 -14.33
N ASN A 304 -11.37 2.34 -13.92
CA ASN A 304 -11.89 2.58 -12.57
C ASN A 304 -11.83 1.36 -11.63
N ALA A 305 -11.34 0.20 -12.10
CA ALA A 305 -11.12 -0.96 -11.25
C ALA A 305 -9.87 -0.69 -10.37
N ILE A 306 -10.10 -0.14 -9.19
CA ILE A 306 -9.09 -0.01 -8.14
C ILE A 306 -8.78 -1.44 -7.69
N ARG A 307 -7.68 -2.03 -8.19
CA ARG A 307 -7.03 -3.16 -7.52
C ARG A 307 -6.73 -2.69 -6.11
N PRO A 308 -7.25 -3.35 -5.07
CA PRO A 308 -6.74 -3.10 -3.74
C PRO A 308 -5.23 -3.44 -3.73
N ASP A 309 -4.33 -2.61 -3.17
CA ASP A 309 -2.86 -2.76 -3.38
C ASP A 309 -2.22 -4.06 -2.84
N TRP A 310 -3.02 -4.94 -2.24
CA TRP A 310 -2.65 -6.22 -1.68
C TRP A 310 -2.92 -7.44 -2.58
N GLU A 311 -3.37 -7.24 -3.83
CA GLU A 311 -3.46 -8.34 -4.78
C GLU A 311 -2.05 -8.86 -5.14
N TYR A 312 -1.90 -10.17 -4.95
CA TYR A 312 -0.86 -10.98 -5.55
C TYR A 312 -1.07 -11.02 -7.06
N ASP A 313 -0.01 -10.83 -7.84
CA ASP A 313 0.04 -11.41 -9.18
C ASP A 313 0.34 -12.89 -8.97
N SER A 314 -0.70 -13.69 -8.70
CA SER A 314 -0.63 -15.11 -8.95
C SER A 314 -0.98 -15.29 -10.42
N ASP A 315 0.01 -15.61 -11.25
CA ASP A 315 -0.14 -15.96 -12.66
C ASP A 315 -0.93 -17.28 -12.90
N GLU A 316 -1.68 -17.73 -11.89
CA GLU A 316 -2.51 -18.92 -11.96
C GLU A 316 -3.99 -18.54 -12.01
N ASP A 317 -4.46 -18.16 -13.19
CA ASP A 317 -5.89 -18.25 -13.54
C ASP A 317 -6.08 -18.42 -15.07
N ASP A 318 -5.12 -19.09 -15.74
CA ASP A 318 -5.23 -19.57 -17.13
C ASP A 318 -5.57 -21.08 -17.16
N PHE A 319 -6.62 -21.48 -16.44
CA PHE A 319 -7.30 -22.75 -16.68
C PHE A 319 -8.81 -22.58 -16.52
N GLY A 320 -9.49 -22.45 -17.67
CA GLY A 320 -10.94 -22.37 -17.80
C GLY A 320 -11.35 -21.88 -19.17
#